data_AF-A0A3M1BCJ2-F1
#
_entry.id   AF-A0A3M1BCJ2-F1
#
_cell.length_a   1.000
_cell.length_b   1.000
_cell.length_c   1.000
_cell.angle_alpha   90.00
_cell.angle_beta   90.00
_cell.angle_gamma   90.00
#
_symmetry.space_group_name_H-M   'P 1'
#
loop_
_entity.id
_entity.type
_entity.pdbx_description
1 polymer ?
#
loop_
_entity_poly.entity_id
_entity_poly.type
_entity_poly.pdbx_seq_one_letter_code
_entity_poly.pdbx_strand_id
1 'polypeptide(L)'
;ELVWDYRHANLIEDMIAAAGNNGIGGIGTAQNVTIVHLRIGDAFIADASRLAAAVVFAVDHGAAVVTASVAILGNPRFVQQAITYAHRHEVVVVSGAGDEATYHHNYPATLDDVIGIGAIVPNNIHVERLPLRTFLAKDNCSNFGGHVPISIPSDRGCASSSSGTAGGIAALIVSAGRDLADAEGVSPLSVEEVRQIFLLSADDIDEPERRTTYPSHPGFDEYFGYGRANVGRAVSWVTPTTIPPEVDIDDPDWFTTLDPLETPEVSVIGRVAAPRASTFRYRVTYGIGVAPRSWEEIFVSEGHPAPVEGVLARWRIADVALPGFDAPPQGPHAFAVTLRVEAEDDLGNVGEDRMTWFLHHDADLHPGFPRSIGTSGDASPSLADLDGDGILDIVLPTSDGSVLALHGDGTSLPGWPVATLPLPDFRPENPENHRDAPAYRSGAVLPAGSPIEGSAAVGDLDGDGDLEVVCATFYGEVYAWHHDG
;
A
#
# COMPACT_ATOMS: atom_id res chain seq x y z
N GLU A 1 -18.38 -21.19 25.96
CA GLU A 1 -17.19 -20.36 25.69
C GLU A 1 -17.66 -19.05 25.08
N LEU A 2 -17.31 -17.93 25.69
CA LEU A 2 -17.56 -16.60 25.12
C LEU A 2 -16.57 -16.42 23.97
N VAL A 3 -16.97 -16.79 22.76
CA VAL A 3 -16.30 -16.29 21.55
C VAL A 3 -16.49 -14.79 21.60
N TRP A 4 -15.41 -14.05 21.84
CA TRP A 4 -15.37 -12.63 21.54
C TRP A 4 -15.48 -12.51 20.03
N ASP A 5 -16.71 -12.54 19.52
CA ASP A 5 -16.96 -12.20 18.14
C ASP A 5 -16.66 -10.70 18.02
N TYR A 6 -15.52 -10.40 17.43
CA TYR A 6 -15.05 -9.05 17.19
C TYR A 6 -16.04 -8.43 16.19
N ARG A 7 -17.10 -7.75 16.70
CA ARG A 7 -18.19 -7.11 15.92
C ARG A 7 -17.74 -5.96 15.01
N HIS A 8 -16.45 -5.91 14.70
CA HIS A 8 -15.82 -4.94 13.83
C HIS A 8 -16.30 -5.06 12.39
N ALA A 9 -16.42 -6.28 11.85
CA ALA A 9 -16.93 -6.48 10.50
C ALA A 9 -18.35 -5.90 10.32
N ASN A 10 -19.23 -6.09 11.32
CA ASN A 10 -20.58 -5.52 11.30
C ASN A 10 -20.58 -3.99 11.28
N LEU A 11 -19.62 -3.35 11.96
CA LEU A 11 -19.45 -1.90 11.89
C LEU A 11 -19.05 -1.46 10.48
N ILE A 12 -18.09 -2.15 9.86
CA ILE A 12 -17.64 -1.84 8.49
C ILE A 12 -18.80 -2.03 7.51
N GLU A 13 -19.57 -3.11 7.64
CA GLU A 13 -20.79 -3.36 6.88
C GLU A 13 -21.81 -2.22 7.04
N ASP A 14 -22.06 -1.76 8.28
CA ASP A 14 -22.97 -0.64 8.54
C ASP A 14 -22.52 0.63 7.80
N MET A 15 -21.21 0.95 7.81
CA MET A 15 -20.66 2.12 7.11
C MET A 15 -20.80 2.03 5.58
N ILE A 16 -20.72 0.81 5.04
CA ILE A 16 -20.88 0.56 3.61
C ILE A 16 -22.35 0.58 3.23
N ALA A 17 -23.21 -0.24 3.85
CA ALA A 17 -24.51 -0.60 3.28
C ALA A 17 -25.69 -0.53 4.24
N ALA A 18 -25.57 0.09 5.42
CA ALA A 18 -26.73 0.27 6.31
C ALA A 18 -27.91 0.92 5.54
N ALA A 19 -29.07 0.27 5.61
CA ALA A 19 -30.27 0.70 4.92
C ALA A 19 -30.74 2.07 5.45
N GLY A 20 -30.86 3.05 4.56
CA GLY A 20 -31.42 4.36 4.92
C GLY A 20 -32.95 4.40 4.82
N ASN A 21 -33.52 5.55 5.21
CA ASN A 21 -34.96 5.84 5.14
C ASN A 21 -35.87 4.87 5.92
N ASN A 22 -35.33 4.10 6.85
CA ASN A 22 -36.07 3.15 7.69
C ASN A 22 -36.35 3.70 9.12
N GLY A 23 -35.81 4.87 9.46
CA GLY A 23 -35.96 5.50 10.78
C GLY A 23 -35.12 4.88 11.90
N ILE A 24 -34.14 4.03 11.58
CA ILE A 24 -33.29 3.31 12.54
C ILE A 24 -31.82 3.63 12.25
N GLY A 25 -31.07 4.05 13.27
CA GLY A 25 -29.61 4.19 13.18
C GLY A 25 -29.14 5.25 12.18
N GLY A 26 -28.03 4.95 11.51
CA GLY A 26 -27.42 5.77 10.48
C GLY A 26 -27.74 5.29 9.06
N ILE A 27 -26.95 5.76 8.10
CA ILE A 27 -27.07 5.44 6.68
C ILE A 27 -25.72 4.96 6.16
N GLY A 28 -25.70 3.83 5.45
CA GLY A 28 -24.51 3.36 4.75
C GLY A 28 -24.27 4.18 3.49
N THR A 29 -23.01 4.23 3.08
CA THR A 29 -22.59 5.03 1.93
C THR A 29 -23.16 4.51 0.60
N ALA A 30 -23.24 3.20 0.41
CA ALA A 30 -23.70 2.50 -0.79
C ALA A 30 -24.75 1.43 -0.45
N GLN A 31 -26.00 1.85 -0.26
CA GLN A 31 -27.07 1.00 0.33
C GLN A 31 -27.51 -0.22 -0.48
N ASN A 32 -27.27 -0.25 -1.79
CA ASN A 32 -27.78 -1.29 -2.69
C ASN A 32 -26.68 -2.24 -3.19
N VAL A 33 -25.54 -2.26 -2.51
CA VAL A 33 -24.45 -3.16 -2.83
C VAL A 33 -24.68 -4.54 -2.20
N THR A 34 -24.10 -5.57 -2.81
CA THR A 34 -23.99 -6.89 -2.18
C THR A 34 -22.67 -6.97 -1.44
N ILE A 35 -22.70 -7.38 -0.17
CA ILE A 35 -21.51 -7.56 0.66
C ILE A 35 -21.16 -9.05 0.74
N VAL A 36 -19.89 -9.36 0.49
CA VAL A 36 -19.30 -10.68 0.72
C VAL A 36 -18.31 -10.57 1.87
N HIS A 37 -18.57 -11.27 2.96
CA HIS A 37 -17.71 -11.26 4.14
C HIS A 37 -16.61 -12.32 4.01
N LEU A 38 -15.35 -11.87 4.04
CA LEU A 38 -14.17 -12.75 4.04
C LEU A 38 -13.42 -12.58 5.36
N ARG A 39 -13.54 -13.58 6.24
CA ARG A 39 -12.86 -13.57 7.53
C ARG A 39 -11.44 -14.12 7.38
N ILE A 40 -10.46 -13.27 7.65
CA ILE A 40 -9.03 -13.62 7.55
C ILE A 40 -8.34 -13.85 8.90
N GLY A 41 -9.00 -13.52 10.01
CA GLY A 41 -8.44 -13.66 11.35
C GLY A 41 -9.47 -13.47 12.46
N ASP A 42 -8.96 -13.49 13.69
CA ASP A 42 -9.75 -13.32 14.92
C ASP A 42 -9.48 -11.98 15.62
N ALA A 43 -8.54 -11.19 15.13
CA ALA A 43 -8.09 -9.92 15.70
C ALA A 43 -7.89 -8.85 14.60
N PHE A 44 -7.51 -7.63 15.01
CA PHE A 44 -7.24 -6.49 14.13
C PHE A 44 -5.88 -6.57 13.41
N ILE A 45 -5.03 -7.54 13.78
CA ILE A 45 -3.82 -7.92 13.06
C ILE A 45 -4.03 -9.33 12.51
N ALA A 46 -3.78 -9.52 11.21
CA ALA A 46 -3.98 -10.78 10.50
C ALA A 46 -2.69 -11.27 9.83
N ASP A 47 -2.72 -12.53 9.40
CA ASP A 47 -1.71 -13.11 8.52
C ASP A 47 -1.86 -12.54 7.09
N ALA A 48 -0.78 -11.97 6.54
CA ALA A 48 -0.75 -11.45 5.18
C ALA A 48 -1.13 -12.49 4.12
N SER A 49 -0.78 -13.76 4.32
CA SER A 49 -1.13 -14.85 3.40
C SER A 49 -2.64 -15.10 3.34
N ARG A 50 -3.35 -14.91 4.46
CA ARG A 50 -4.82 -15.02 4.49
C ARG A 50 -5.49 -13.83 3.83
N LEU A 51 -4.94 -12.63 3.98
CA LEU A 51 -5.41 -11.46 3.23
C LEU A 51 -5.23 -11.69 1.72
N ALA A 52 -4.06 -12.15 1.29
CA ALA A 52 -3.77 -12.44 -0.12
C ALA A 52 -4.79 -13.43 -0.72
N ALA A 53 -5.03 -14.55 -0.04
CA ALA A 53 -6.02 -15.54 -0.47
C ALA A 53 -7.44 -14.97 -0.52
N ALA A 54 -7.83 -14.11 0.43
CA ALA A 54 -9.13 -13.46 0.44
C ALA A 54 -9.30 -12.44 -0.70
N VAL A 55 -8.26 -11.65 -1.01
CA VAL A 55 -8.26 -10.73 -2.15
C VAL A 55 -8.43 -11.51 -3.45
N VAL A 56 -7.64 -12.56 -3.67
CA VAL A 56 -7.77 -13.43 -4.85
C VAL A 56 -9.18 -14.02 -4.95
N PHE A 57 -9.71 -14.54 -3.85
CA PHE A 57 -11.07 -15.07 -3.82
C PHE A 57 -12.09 -14.02 -4.22
N ALA A 58 -12.00 -12.79 -3.68
CA ALA A 58 -12.92 -11.70 -4.01
C ALA A 58 -12.88 -11.34 -5.50
N VAL A 59 -11.68 -11.21 -6.07
CA VAL A 59 -11.46 -10.86 -7.48
C VAL A 59 -12.03 -11.96 -8.39
N ASP A 60 -11.69 -13.22 -8.14
CA ASP A 60 -12.14 -14.36 -8.95
C ASP A 60 -13.68 -14.58 -8.88
N HIS A 61 -14.35 -14.01 -7.86
CA HIS A 61 -15.80 -14.04 -7.70
C HIS A 61 -16.50 -12.72 -8.11
N GLY A 62 -15.78 -11.80 -8.77
CA GLY A 62 -16.35 -10.60 -9.38
C GLY A 62 -16.63 -9.46 -8.41
N ALA A 63 -15.89 -9.37 -7.30
CA ALA A 63 -15.91 -8.18 -6.45
C ALA A 63 -15.51 -6.93 -7.26
N ALA A 64 -16.17 -5.80 -6.99
CA ALA A 64 -15.81 -4.50 -7.58
C ALA A 64 -14.87 -3.69 -6.69
N VAL A 65 -14.98 -3.91 -5.38
CA VAL A 65 -14.22 -3.21 -4.35
C VAL A 65 -13.88 -4.21 -3.25
N VAL A 66 -12.64 -4.21 -2.79
CA VAL A 66 -12.19 -4.89 -1.58
C VAL A 66 -11.94 -3.82 -0.52
N THR A 67 -12.60 -3.96 0.63
CA THR A 67 -12.38 -3.10 1.80
C THR A 67 -11.65 -3.88 2.87
N ALA A 68 -10.43 -3.45 3.21
CA ALA A 68 -9.58 -4.08 4.20
C ALA A 68 -9.44 -3.18 5.44
N SER A 69 -10.14 -3.54 6.52
CA SER A 69 -10.00 -2.89 7.83
C SER A 69 -9.19 -3.76 8.78
N VAL A 70 -7.89 -3.85 8.50
CA VAL A 70 -6.96 -4.80 9.13
C VAL A 70 -5.52 -4.32 8.96
N ALA A 71 -4.67 -4.63 9.93
CA ALA A 71 -3.22 -4.63 9.75
C ALA A 71 -2.74 -6.06 9.46
N ILE A 72 -1.67 -6.25 8.68
CA ILE A 72 -1.09 -7.57 8.45
C ILE A 72 0.35 -7.67 8.98
N LEU A 73 0.73 -8.88 9.41
CA LEU A 73 2.12 -9.21 9.71
C LEU A 73 2.84 -9.60 8.43
N GLY A 74 4.01 -8.98 8.22
CA GLY A 74 4.83 -9.16 7.05
C GLY A 74 4.27 -8.57 5.76
N ASN A 75 5.09 -8.59 4.72
CA ASN A 75 4.75 -8.22 3.35
C ASN A 75 5.27 -9.27 2.35
N PRO A 76 4.76 -10.51 2.39
CA PRO A 76 5.13 -11.57 1.47
C PRO A 76 4.78 -11.19 0.02
N ARG A 77 5.53 -11.69 -0.96
CA ARG A 77 5.21 -11.53 -2.39
C ARG A 77 3.80 -11.97 -2.71
N PHE A 78 3.28 -12.95 -1.97
CA PHE A 78 1.92 -13.43 -2.15
C PHE A 78 0.86 -12.32 -1.98
N VAL A 79 0.98 -11.44 -0.97
CA VAL A 79 0.02 -10.33 -0.79
C VAL A 79 0.25 -9.22 -1.80
N GLN A 80 1.51 -8.91 -2.13
CA GLN A 80 1.84 -7.92 -3.16
C GLN A 80 1.23 -8.33 -4.51
N GLN A 81 1.44 -9.58 -4.93
CA GLN A 81 0.87 -10.11 -6.17
C GLN A 81 -0.65 -10.19 -6.15
N ALA A 82 -1.27 -10.50 -5.01
CA ALA A 82 -2.73 -10.52 -4.89
C ALA A 82 -3.34 -9.12 -5.07
N ILE A 83 -2.68 -8.09 -4.55
CA ILE A 83 -3.08 -6.69 -4.72
C ILE A 83 -2.92 -6.23 -6.17
N THR A 84 -1.76 -6.50 -6.80
CA THR A 84 -1.57 -6.24 -8.23
C THR A 84 -2.53 -7.04 -9.11
N TYR A 85 -2.91 -8.26 -8.69
CA TYR A 85 -3.94 -9.04 -9.37
C TYR A 85 -5.31 -8.37 -9.31
N ALA A 86 -5.68 -7.79 -8.17
CA ALA A 86 -6.91 -7.00 -8.03
C ALA A 86 -6.90 -5.78 -8.94
N HIS A 87 -5.80 -5.02 -8.95
CA HIS A 87 -5.60 -3.86 -9.83
C HIS A 87 -5.80 -4.21 -11.31
N ARG A 88 -5.11 -5.25 -11.79
CA ARG A 88 -5.22 -5.74 -13.18
C ARG A 88 -6.61 -6.29 -13.57
N HIS A 89 -7.48 -6.53 -12.60
CA HIS A 89 -8.86 -6.96 -12.80
C HIS A 89 -9.88 -5.85 -12.54
N GLU A 90 -9.43 -4.59 -12.50
CA GLU A 90 -10.26 -3.41 -12.27
C GLU A 90 -11.02 -3.46 -10.93
N VAL A 91 -10.38 -4.05 -9.90
CA VAL A 91 -10.93 -4.16 -8.54
C VAL A 91 -10.22 -3.17 -7.63
N VAL A 92 -10.98 -2.22 -7.09
CA VAL A 92 -10.45 -1.19 -6.19
C VAL A 92 -10.17 -1.80 -4.82
N VAL A 93 -8.97 -1.57 -4.26
CA VAL A 93 -8.65 -1.96 -2.88
C VAL A 93 -8.49 -0.71 -2.02
N VAL A 94 -9.25 -0.63 -0.92
CA VAL A 94 -9.12 0.43 0.08
C VAL A 94 -8.74 -0.16 1.43
N SER A 95 -7.87 0.52 2.17
CA SER A 95 -7.50 0.08 3.52
C SER A 95 -7.25 1.23 4.48
N GLY A 96 -7.66 1.07 5.75
CA GLY A 96 -7.38 2.02 6.81
C GLY A 96 -5.87 2.13 7.06
N ALA A 97 -5.34 3.34 7.19
CA ALA A 97 -3.90 3.59 7.37
C ALA A 97 -3.30 3.03 8.67
N GLY A 98 -4.11 2.48 9.59
CA GLY A 98 -3.71 2.05 10.92
C GLY A 98 -4.10 3.02 12.03
N ASP A 99 -4.15 2.51 13.26
CA ASP A 99 -4.77 3.15 14.42
C ASP A 99 -3.73 3.51 15.51
N GLU A 100 -2.51 3.90 15.11
CA GLU A 100 -1.37 4.15 16.01
C GLU A 100 -0.92 5.63 16.11
N ALA A 101 -1.58 6.54 15.38
CA ALA A 101 -1.30 7.98 15.38
C ALA A 101 0.14 8.37 14.99
N THR A 102 0.71 7.66 14.02
CA THR A 102 2.12 7.80 13.62
C THR A 102 2.29 7.81 12.11
N TYR A 103 3.52 8.09 11.67
CA TYR A 103 3.99 8.06 10.28
C TYR A 103 4.52 6.68 9.87
N HIS A 104 4.38 5.65 10.70
CA HIS A 104 4.85 4.32 10.35
C HIS A 104 4.03 3.71 9.20
N HIS A 105 4.62 2.79 8.48
CA HIS A 105 3.95 2.11 7.38
C HIS A 105 3.20 0.90 7.94
N ASN A 106 1.92 0.80 7.60
CA ASN A 106 1.06 -0.29 8.04
C ASN A 106 0.49 -0.99 6.81
N TYR A 107 0.82 -2.27 6.65
CA TYR A 107 0.29 -3.07 5.56
C TYR A 107 -1.13 -3.56 5.89
N PRO A 108 -2.04 -3.62 4.90
CA PRO A 108 -1.82 -3.45 3.47
C PRO A 108 -1.96 -2.00 2.97
N ALA A 109 -2.24 -1.02 3.84
CA ALA A 109 -2.55 0.35 3.42
C ALA A 109 -1.39 1.08 2.72
N THR A 110 -0.15 0.60 2.89
CA THR A 110 1.04 1.11 2.22
C THR A 110 1.50 0.23 1.04
N LEU A 111 0.65 -0.68 0.55
CA LEU A 111 0.87 -1.32 -0.75
C LEU A 111 0.41 -0.36 -1.85
N ASP A 112 1.12 -0.35 -2.96
CA ASP A 112 1.03 0.68 -4.00
C ASP A 112 -0.39 0.83 -4.62
N ASP A 113 -0.98 -0.30 -5.03
CA ASP A 113 -2.34 -0.35 -5.58
C ASP A 113 -3.46 -0.23 -4.51
N VAL A 114 -3.12 0.03 -3.25
CA VAL A 114 -4.09 0.22 -2.17
C VAL A 114 -4.27 1.69 -1.86
N ILE A 115 -5.53 2.14 -1.88
CA ILE A 115 -5.88 3.48 -1.44
C ILE A 115 -5.89 3.50 0.10
N GLY A 116 -4.83 4.04 0.69
CA GLY A 116 -4.68 4.24 2.13
C GLY A 116 -5.62 5.32 2.67
N ILE A 117 -6.34 5.02 3.76
CA ILE A 117 -7.42 5.85 4.29
C ILE A 117 -7.06 6.46 5.64
N GLY A 118 -7.04 7.78 5.72
CA GLY A 118 -6.97 8.55 6.97
C GLY A 118 -8.35 8.84 7.55
N ALA A 119 -8.41 9.17 8.84
CA ALA A 119 -9.66 9.50 9.53
C ALA A 119 -9.76 10.97 9.97
N ILE A 120 -10.92 11.57 9.72
CA ILE A 120 -11.33 12.84 10.31
C ILE A 120 -12.62 12.68 11.11
N VAL A 121 -12.75 13.48 12.16
CA VAL A 121 -13.80 13.35 13.17
C VAL A 121 -14.31 14.73 13.63
N PRO A 122 -15.49 14.78 14.29
CA PRO A 122 -15.86 15.92 15.13
C PRO A 122 -14.77 16.22 16.16
N ASN A 123 -14.38 17.49 16.31
CA ASN A 123 -13.31 17.89 17.24
C ASN A 123 -13.61 17.59 18.73
N ASN A 124 -14.83 17.21 19.06
CA ASN A 124 -15.25 16.84 20.41
C ASN A 124 -15.60 15.35 20.56
N ILE A 125 -15.31 14.50 19.57
CA ILE A 125 -15.65 13.06 19.58
C ILE A 125 -15.09 12.35 20.81
N HIS A 126 -13.86 12.68 21.23
CA HIS A 126 -13.19 12.07 22.38
C HIS A 126 -13.44 12.81 23.71
N VAL A 127 -13.99 14.03 23.66
CA VAL A 127 -14.21 14.89 24.83
C VAL A 127 -15.52 15.68 24.64
N GLU A 128 -16.66 15.03 24.89
CA GLU A 128 -18.01 15.57 24.64
C GLU A 128 -18.29 16.94 25.28
N ARG A 129 -17.55 17.31 26.34
CA ARG A 129 -17.68 18.61 27.01
C ARG A 129 -17.10 19.78 26.20
N LEU A 130 -16.30 19.50 25.17
CA LEU A 130 -15.80 20.52 24.27
C LEU A 130 -16.88 20.95 23.28
N PRO A 131 -16.99 22.25 22.94
CA PRO A 131 -17.91 22.69 21.92
C PRO A 131 -17.52 22.09 20.56
N LEU A 132 -18.53 21.64 19.82
CA LEU A 132 -18.40 21.25 18.43
C LEU A 132 -18.09 22.50 17.60
N ARG A 133 -16.93 22.51 16.94
CA ARG A 133 -16.42 23.60 16.11
C ARG A 133 -16.12 23.17 14.68
N THR A 134 -15.73 21.92 14.48
CA THR A 134 -15.40 21.37 13.16
C THR A 134 -15.66 19.87 13.13
N PHE A 135 -15.90 19.36 11.92
CA PHE A 135 -15.98 17.93 11.57
C PHE A 135 -14.72 17.46 10.81
N LEU A 136 -13.71 18.33 10.71
CA LEU A 136 -12.46 18.13 9.97
C LEU A 136 -11.25 18.01 10.92
N ALA A 137 -11.48 17.60 12.17
CA ALA A 137 -10.36 17.35 13.06
C ALA A 137 -9.69 16.05 12.65
N LYS A 138 -8.36 16.05 12.46
CA LYS A 138 -7.59 14.82 12.30
C LYS A 138 -7.80 13.95 13.53
N ASP A 139 -8.17 12.71 13.31
CA ASP A 139 -8.33 11.79 14.42
C ASP A 139 -6.97 11.36 14.98
N ASN A 140 -6.86 11.37 16.31
CA ASN A 140 -5.60 11.18 17.02
C ASN A 140 -5.23 9.70 17.23
N CYS A 141 -5.95 8.77 16.62
CA CYS A 141 -5.53 7.38 16.46
C CYS A 141 -5.16 7.05 15.02
N SER A 142 -5.68 7.75 14.01
CA SER A 142 -5.36 7.42 12.62
C SER A 142 -3.91 7.79 12.28
N ASN A 143 -3.20 6.89 11.58
CA ASN A 143 -1.89 7.20 10.99
C ASN A 143 -2.01 8.28 9.91
N PHE A 144 -0.85 8.77 9.46
CA PHE A 144 -0.71 9.87 8.52
C PHE A 144 0.64 9.78 7.79
N GLY A 145 0.84 10.54 6.72
CA GLY A 145 2.10 10.57 5.97
C GLY A 145 1.88 10.59 4.45
N GLY A 146 2.98 10.48 3.70
CA GLY A 146 2.97 10.60 2.23
C GLY A 146 2.08 9.60 1.50
N HIS A 147 1.88 8.42 2.07
CA HIS A 147 1.07 7.32 1.50
C HIS A 147 -0.37 7.28 2.05
N VAL A 148 -0.81 8.33 2.76
CA VAL A 148 -2.21 8.46 3.21
C VAL A 148 -2.86 9.58 2.39
N PRO A 149 -3.34 9.29 1.16
CA PRO A 149 -3.74 10.32 0.21
C PRO A 149 -5.07 10.98 0.52
N ILE A 150 -5.89 10.45 1.43
CA ILE A 150 -7.24 10.98 1.64
C ILE A 150 -7.76 10.80 3.05
N SER A 151 -8.57 11.77 3.48
CA SER A 151 -9.28 11.76 4.76
C SER A 151 -10.74 11.40 4.60
N ILE A 152 -11.21 10.46 5.42
CA ILE A 152 -12.58 9.97 5.38
C ILE A 152 -13.24 10.19 6.75
N PRO A 153 -14.45 10.77 6.80
CA PRO A 153 -15.21 10.90 8.04
C PRO A 153 -15.41 9.57 8.76
N SER A 154 -15.19 9.56 10.07
CA SER A 154 -15.43 8.42 10.94
C SER A 154 -16.46 8.78 12.02
N ASP A 155 -17.47 7.92 12.22
CA ASP A 155 -18.50 8.07 13.25
C ASP A 155 -18.14 7.37 14.56
N ARG A 156 -17.22 6.39 14.52
CA ARG A 156 -16.79 5.58 15.67
C ARG A 156 -15.28 5.63 15.95
N GLY A 157 -14.59 6.57 15.34
CA GLY A 157 -13.16 6.81 15.53
C GLY A 157 -12.27 5.85 14.74
N CYS A 158 -11.11 6.35 14.38
CA CYS A 158 -9.97 5.74 13.71
C CYS A 158 -10.16 5.37 12.23
N ALA A 159 -9.03 5.06 11.59
CA ALA A 159 -8.94 4.77 10.16
C ALA A 159 -9.61 3.45 9.79
N SER A 160 -9.62 2.50 10.73
CA SER A 160 -10.36 1.24 10.62
C SER A 160 -11.84 1.47 10.28
N SER A 161 -12.55 2.31 11.02
CA SER A 161 -13.96 2.64 10.74
C SER A 161 -14.14 3.39 9.41
N SER A 162 -13.24 4.34 9.12
CA SER A 162 -13.23 5.13 7.88
C SER A 162 -13.11 4.28 6.62
N SER A 163 -12.43 3.13 6.68
CA SER A 163 -12.29 2.23 5.53
C SER A 163 -13.64 1.73 4.98
N GLY A 164 -14.64 1.51 5.84
CA GLY A 164 -15.99 1.12 5.40
C GLY A 164 -16.68 2.22 4.59
N THR A 165 -16.63 3.46 5.08
CA THR A 165 -17.12 4.62 4.32
C THR A 165 -16.38 4.76 2.99
N ALA A 166 -15.05 4.63 2.99
CA ALA A 166 -14.24 4.67 1.77
C ALA A 166 -14.64 3.60 0.75
N GLY A 167 -14.86 2.36 1.21
CA GLY A 167 -15.31 1.25 0.36
C GLY A 167 -16.65 1.53 -0.31
N GLY A 168 -17.59 2.14 0.43
CA GLY A 168 -18.86 2.58 -0.13
C GLY A 168 -18.71 3.73 -1.14
N ILE A 169 -17.79 4.68 -0.92
CA ILE A 169 -17.50 5.76 -1.90
C ILE A 169 -16.95 5.15 -3.19
N ALA A 170 -15.96 4.27 -3.10
CA ALA A 170 -15.44 3.55 -4.27
C ALA A 170 -16.54 2.79 -5.01
N ALA A 171 -17.41 2.10 -4.29
CA ALA A 171 -18.53 1.37 -4.89
C ALA A 171 -19.51 2.29 -5.64
N LEU A 172 -19.78 3.49 -5.14
CA LEU A 172 -20.62 4.48 -5.83
C LEU A 172 -19.96 5.00 -7.12
N ILE A 173 -18.66 5.27 -7.10
CA ILE A 173 -17.91 5.71 -8.30
C ILE A 173 -17.93 4.61 -9.36
N VAL A 174 -17.63 3.36 -8.98
CA VAL A 174 -17.69 2.20 -9.88
C VAL A 174 -19.11 2.00 -10.42
N SER A 175 -20.15 2.14 -9.58
CA SER A 175 -21.55 2.03 -10.01
C SER A 175 -21.90 3.11 -11.04
N ALA A 176 -21.52 4.37 -10.80
CA ALA A 176 -21.74 5.45 -11.76
C ALA A 176 -21.00 5.20 -13.09
N GLY A 177 -19.80 4.61 -13.02
CA GLY A 177 -19.03 4.20 -14.20
C GLY A 177 -19.73 3.14 -15.03
N ARG A 178 -20.39 2.17 -14.39
CA ARG A 178 -21.22 1.15 -15.06
C ARG A 178 -22.45 1.78 -15.71
N ASP A 179 -23.14 2.68 -15.02
CA ASP A 179 -24.29 3.42 -15.58
C ASP A 179 -23.88 4.23 -16.81
N LEU A 180 -22.71 4.88 -16.76
CA LEU A 180 -22.15 5.62 -17.90
C LEU A 180 -21.83 4.69 -19.08
N ALA A 181 -21.19 3.55 -18.83
CA ALA A 181 -20.87 2.57 -19.86
C ALA A 181 -22.14 2.03 -20.55
N ASP A 182 -23.18 1.73 -19.79
CA ASP A 182 -24.47 1.26 -20.32
C ASP A 182 -25.20 2.35 -21.10
N ALA A 183 -25.16 3.61 -20.65
CA ALA A 183 -25.87 4.72 -21.27
C ALA A 183 -25.20 5.22 -22.57
N GLU A 184 -23.87 5.33 -22.58
CA GLU A 184 -23.10 5.95 -23.67
C GLU A 184 -22.32 4.94 -24.52
N GLY A 185 -22.30 3.65 -24.15
CA GLY A 185 -21.59 2.60 -24.89
C GLY A 185 -20.07 2.72 -24.81
N VAL A 186 -19.55 3.36 -23.76
CA VAL A 186 -18.11 3.48 -23.47
C VAL A 186 -17.63 2.31 -22.60
N SER A 187 -16.31 2.13 -22.48
CA SER A 187 -15.77 1.16 -21.52
C SER A 187 -16.14 1.56 -20.08
N PRO A 188 -16.36 0.58 -19.18
CA PRO A 188 -16.39 0.84 -17.73
C PRO A 188 -15.15 1.61 -17.26
N LEU A 189 -15.24 2.21 -16.08
CA LEU A 189 -14.08 2.86 -15.48
C LEU A 189 -12.98 1.83 -15.20
N SER A 190 -11.73 2.21 -15.46
CA SER A 190 -10.58 1.50 -14.90
C SER A 190 -10.41 1.80 -13.41
N VAL A 191 -9.66 0.97 -12.70
CA VAL A 191 -9.28 1.19 -11.30
C VAL A 191 -8.50 2.51 -11.16
N GLU A 192 -7.68 2.86 -12.15
CA GLU A 192 -6.95 4.13 -12.14
C GLU A 192 -7.85 5.33 -12.37
N GLU A 193 -8.83 5.27 -13.28
CA GLU A 193 -9.84 6.33 -13.37
C GLU A 193 -10.62 6.49 -12.06
N VAL A 194 -10.94 5.37 -11.38
CA VAL A 194 -11.58 5.42 -10.06
C VAL A 194 -10.66 6.07 -9.02
N ARG A 195 -9.37 5.72 -8.98
CA ARG A 195 -8.36 6.32 -8.08
C ARG A 195 -8.26 7.82 -8.29
N GLN A 196 -8.13 8.26 -9.54
CA GLN A 196 -8.06 9.69 -9.91
C GLN A 196 -9.31 10.45 -9.47
N ILE A 197 -10.51 9.91 -9.77
CA ILE A 197 -11.78 10.51 -9.34
C ILE A 197 -11.88 10.57 -7.81
N PHE A 198 -11.53 9.48 -7.11
CA PHE A 198 -11.63 9.41 -5.66
C PHE A 198 -10.74 10.48 -5.02
N LEU A 199 -9.47 10.55 -5.41
CA LEU A 199 -8.48 11.42 -4.78
C LEU A 199 -8.64 12.89 -5.18
N LEU A 200 -8.71 13.19 -6.48
CA LEU A 200 -8.65 14.57 -6.99
C LEU A 200 -9.98 15.32 -6.86
N SER A 201 -11.07 14.61 -6.60
CA SER A 201 -12.34 15.23 -6.23
C SER A 201 -12.46 15.54 -4.73
N ALA A 202 -11.42 15.37 -3.91
CA ALA A 202 -11.44 15.64 -2.47
C ALA A 202 -11.54 17.15 -2.14
N ASP A 203 -12.37 17.48 -1.14
CA ASP A 203 -12.43 18.83 -0.58
C ASP A 203 -11.15 19.06 0.24
N ASP A 204 -10.27 19.92 -0.27
CA ASP A 204 -9.05 20.32 0.42
C ASP A 204 -9.35 20.84 1.83
N ILE A 205 -8.63 20.30 2.82
CA ILE A 205 -8.73 20.73 4.23
C ILE A 205 -7.57 21.70 4.48
N ASP A 206 -7.78 22.99 4.18
CA ASP A 206 -6.81 24.05 4.48
C ASP A 206 -7.29 24.92 5.65
N GLU A 207 -6.79 24.65 6.86
CA GLU A 207 -6.96 25.47 8.06
C GLU A 207 -5.68 26.27 8.40
N PRO A 208 -5.43 27.44 7.79
CA PRO A 208 -4.17 28.20 7.97
C PRO A 208 -3.94 28.74 9.39
N GLU A 209 -4.99 28.76 10.22
CA GLU A 209 -4.90 29.11 11.64
C GLU A 209 -4.35 27.96 12.50
N ARG A 210 -4.41 26.70 12.01
CA ARG A 210 -3.93 25.49 12.70
C ARG A 210 -2.42 25.34 12.51
N ARG A 211 -1.64 25.93 13.42
CA ARG A 211 -0.17 26.01 13.28
C ARG A 211 0.65 24.99 14.07
N THR A 212 0.04 24.24 14.99
CA THR A 212 0.82 23.44 15.96
C THR A 212 0.50 21.95 15.93
N THR A 213 -0.77 21.58 15.82
CA THR A 213 -1.21 20.18 15.90
C THR A 213 -1.87 19.84 14.58
N TYR A 214 -1.29 18.91 13.84
CA TYR A 214 -1.74 18.49 12.50
C TYR A 214 -1.95 19.71 11.58
N PRO A 215 -0.91 20.52 11.31
CA PRO A 215 -1.01 21.66 10.40
C PRO A 215 -1.41 21.20 9.00
N SER A 216 -2.23 21.99 8.33
CA SER A 216 -2.70 21.74 6.98
C SER A 216 -2.35 22.89 6.05
N HIS A 217 -2.24 22.61 4.76
CA HIS A 217 -1.89 23.59 3.72
C HIS A 217 -2.66 23.32 2.42
N PRO A 218 -2.77 24.30 1.51
CA PRO A 218 -3.42 24.06 0.23
C PRO A 218 -2.83 22.88 -0.55
N GLY A 219 -3.69 22.01 -1.06
CA GLY A 219 -3.32 20.81 -1.80
C GLY A 219 -3.01 19.61 -0.89
N PHE A 220 -2.05 18.78 -1.30
CA PHE A 220 -1.66 17.64 -0.48
C PHE A 220 -0.92 18.08 0.80
N ASP A 221 -1.32 17.55 1.95
CA ASP A 221 -0.52 17.58 3.17
C ASP A 221 -0.44 16.21 3.87
N GLU A 222 0.53 16.04 4.75
CA GLU A 222 0.83 14.76 5.40
C GLU A 222 -0.30 14.24 6.30
N TYR A 223 -1.17 15.12 6.82
CA TYR A 223 -2.18 14.75 7.81
C TYR A 223 -3.55 14.50 7.20
N PHE A 224 -3.87 15.21 6.13
CA PHE A 224 -5.17 15.18 5.50
C PHE A 224 -5.13 14.61 4.07
N GLY A 225 -3.95 14.39 3.50
CA GLY A 225 -3.78 14.00 2.11
C GLY A 225 -4.27 15.11 1.18
N TYR A 226 -5.02 14.76 0.13
CA TYR A 226 -5.77 15.71 -0.71
C TYR A 226 -7.01 16.32 -0.01
N GLY A 227 -7.26 15.95 1.25
CA GLY A 227 -8.37 16.45 2.05
C GLY A 227 -9.49 15.44 2.22
N ARG A 228 -10.71 15.93 2.43
CA ARG A 228 -11.89 15.10 2.70
C ARG A 228 -12.50 14.58 1.40
N ALA A 229 -12.74 13.27 1.30
CA ALA A 229 -13.49 12.74 0.15
C ALA A 229 -14.84 13.43 -0.06
N ASN A 230 -15.13 13.84 -1.30
CA ASN A 230 -16.39 14.48 -1.69
C ASN A 230 -17.15 13.59 -2.68
N VAL A 231 -18.06 12.78 -2.15
CA VAL A 231 -18.85 11.80 -2.92
C VAL A 231 -19.65 12.46 -4.03
N GLY A 232 -20.25 13.63 -3.76
CA GLY A 232 -21.06 14.34 -4.74
C GLY A 232 -20.23 14.84 -5.92
N ARG A 233 -19.04 15.40 -5.65
CA ARG A 233 -18.11 15.82 -6.71
C ARG A 233 -17.54 14.61 -7.46
N ALA A 234 -17.11 13.57 -6.75
CA ALA A 234 -16.60 12.33 -7.34
C ALA A 234 -17.58 11.74 -8.38
N VAL A 235 -18.84 11.51 -7.98
CA VAL A 235 -19.85 10.96 -8.89
C VAL A 235 -20.19 11.94 -10.03
N SER A 236 -20.16 13.26 -9.79
CA SER A 236 -20.40 14.25 -10.84
C SER A 236 -19.31 14.31 -11.91
N TRP A 237 -18.10 13.81 -11.62
CA TRP A 237 -17.01 13.71 -12.60
C TRP A 237 -17.15 12.49 -13.53
N VAL A 238 -18.04 11.55 -13.22
CA VAL A 238 -18.27 10.36 -14.04
C VAL A 238 -19.14 10.72 -15.25
N THR A 239 -18.55 11.41 -16.21
CA THR A 239 -19.16 11.78 -17.49
C THR A 239 -18.15 11.57 -18.63
N PRO A 240 -18.59 11.51 -19.90
CA PRO A 240 -17.66 11.29 -21.02
C PRO A 240 -16.53 12.32 -21.15
N THR A 241 -16.64 13.50 -20.52
CA THR A 241 -15.69 14.60 -20.71
C THR A 241 -15.01 15.10 -19.44
N THR A 242 -15.30 14.51 -18.28
CA THR A 242 -14.79 15.01 -16.97
C THR A 242 -14.02 13.98 -16.17
N ILE A 243 -13.87 12.76 -16.69
CA ILE A 243 -13.03 11.72 -16.08
C ILE A 243 -11.56 12.11 -16.32
N PRO A 244 -10.74 12.24 -15.26
CA PRO A 244 -9.31 12.55 -15.40
C PRO A 244 -8.52 11.49 -16.18
N PRO A 245 -7.39 11.87 -16.80
CA PRO A 245 -6.42 10.90 -17.30
C PRO A 245 -5.84 10.06 -16.14
N GLU A 246 -5.48 8.82 -16.46
CA GLU A 246 -4.81 7.87 -15.57
C GLU A 246 -3.33 8.24 -15.43
N VAL A 247 -2.84 8.22 -14.19
CA VAL A 247 -1.43 8.38 -13.87
C VAL A 247 -1.10 7.40 -12.75
N ASP A 248 -0.07 6.61 -12.97
CA ASP A 248 0.38 5.55 -12.06
C ASP A 248 1.91 5.48 -12.12
N ILE A 249 2.57 5.56 -10.97
CA ILE A 249 4.03 5.47 -10.86
C ILE A 249 4.35 4.12 -10.23
N ASP A 250 5.19 3.32 -10.89
CA ASP A 250 5.50 1.95 -10.45
C ASP A 250 6.85 1.86 -9.72
N ASP A 251 7.88 2.54 -10.22
CA ASP A 251 9.26 2.36 -9.75
C ASP A 251 10.08 3.68 -9.83
N PRO A 252 10.97 3.96 -8.85
CA PRO A 252 11.27 3.16 -7.65
C PRO A 252 10.12 2.99 -6.63
N ASP A 253 10.14 1.88 -5.89
CA ASP A 253 9.19 1.58 -4.82
C ASP A 253 9.07 2.73 -3.80
N TRP A 254 7.89 2.87 -3.21
CA TRP A 254 7.63 3.79 -2.10
C TRP A 254 8.72 3.74 -1.03
N PHE A 255 9.18 4.91 -0.62
CA PHE A 255 10.17 5.11 0.45
C PHE A 255 11.56 4.52 0.20
N THR A 256 11.87 4.14 -1.05
CA THR A 256 13.22 3.75 -1.43
C THR A 256 14.23 4.84 -1.08
N THR A 257 15.37 4.42 -0.50
CA THR A 257 16.54 5.28 -0.31
C THR A 257 17.46 5.15 -1.53
N LEU A 258 17.58 6.23 -2.29
CA LEU A 258 18.45 6.33 -3.46
C LEU A 258 19.72 7.06 -3.06
N ASP A 259 20.87 6.49 -3.39
CA ASP A 259 22.17 7.11 -3.16
C ASP A 259 22.60 7.92 -4.39
N PRO A 260 22.62 9.27 -4.33
CA PRO A 260 22.97 10.10 -5.48
C PRO A 260 24.45 10.03 -5.89
N LEU A 261 25.34 9.52 -5.03
CA LEU A 261 26.77 9.38 -5.35
C LEU A 261 27.05 8.05 -6.06
N GLU A 262 26.35 6.99 -5.67
CA GLU A 262 26.48 5.66 -6.29
C GLU A 262 25.58 5.51 -7.54
N THR A 263 24.35 6.02 -7.47
CA THR A 263 23.36 5.96 -8.56
C THR A 263 22.92 7.38 -8.95
N PRO A 264 23.72 8.12 -9.73
CA PRO A 264 23.49 9.54 -9.99
C PRO A 264 22.26 9.84 -10.86
N GLU A 265 21.70 8.84 -11.54
CA GLU A 265 20.53 8.95 -12.40
C GLU A 265 19.62 7.74 -12.20
N VAL A 266 18.32 8.00 -12.09
CA VAL A 266 17.28 6.98 -11.93
C VAL A 266 16.22 7.10 -13.03
N SER A 267 15.62 5.98 -13.40
CA SER A 267 14.47 5.97 -14.31
C SER A 267 13.20 5.98 -13.46
N VAL A 268 12.28 6.90 -13.77
CA VAL A 268 10.92 6.86 -13.24
C VAL A 268 10.12 5.97 -14.18
N ILE A 269 9.60 4.86 -13.67
CA ILE A 269 8.79 3.92 -14.43
C ILE A 269 7.34 4.05 -13.99
N GLY A 270 6.42 3.98 -14.94
CA GLY A 270 4.99 4.03 -14.64
C GLY A 270 4.17 3.99 -15.92
N ARG A 271 2.91 4.40 -15.77
CA ARG A 271 1.94 4.46 -16.84
C ARG A 271 1.13 5.76 -16.80
N VAL A 272 0.93 6.34 -17.99
CA VAL A 272 0.05 7.49 -18.19
C VAL A 272 -0.87 7.23 -19.37
N ALA A 273 -2.17 7.44 -19.21
CA ALA A 273 -3.16 7.27 -20.26
C ALA A 273 -4.32 8.26 -20.15
N ALA A 274 -4.99 8.56 -21.26
CA ALA A 274 -6.22 9.35 -21.25
C ALA A 274 -7.30 8.67 -22.11
N PRO A 275 -7.95 7.58 -21.62
CA PRO A 275 -8.87 6.78 -22.43
C PRO A 275 -10.11 7.55 -22.92
N ARG A 276 -10.44 8.65 -22.25
CA ARG A 276 -11.62 9.50 -22.52
C ARG A 276 -11.34 10.68 -23.43
N ALA A 277 -10.08 10.86 -23.83
CA ALA A 277 -9.59 12.03 -24.56
C ALA A 277 -8.88 11.61 -25.85
N SER A 278 -8.63 12.54 -26.79
CA SER A 278 -7.93 12.17 -28.03
C SER A 278 -6.42 12.29 -27.89
N THR A 279 -5.95 13.19 -27.04
CA THR A 279 -4.54 13.40 -26.72
C THR A 279 -4.37 13.84 -25.28
N PHE A 280 -3.17 13.61 -24.74
CA PHE A 280 -2.74 14.15 -23.45
C PHE A 280 -1.26 14.51 -23.47
N ARG A 281 -0.82 15.31 -22.51
CA ARG A 281 0.58 15.54 -22.18
C ARG A 281 0.79 15.25 -20.71
N TYR A 282 2.02 14.94 -20.32
CA TYR A 282 2.35 14.79 -18.91
C TYR A 282 3.66 15.51 -18.57
N ARG A 283 3.84 15.78 -17.29
CA ARG A 283 5.06 16.32 -16.72
C ARG A 283 5.47 15.53 -15.50
N VAL A 284 6.78 15.42 -15.31
CA VAL A 284 7.39 14.81 -14.14
C VAL A 284 8.12 15.92 -13.40
N THR A 285 7.77 16.11 -12.14
CA THR A 285 8.37 17.11 -11.26
C THR A 285 8.79 16.48 -9.95
N TYR A 286 9.68 17.16 -9.21
CA TYR A 286 10.02 16.77 -7.84
C TYR A 286 9.98 17.97 -6.90
N GLY A 287 9.83 17.69 -5.61
CA GLY A 287 9.95 18.68 -4.56
C GLY A 287 10.57 18.10 -3.30
N ILE A 288 11.13 18.97 -2.45
CA ILE A 288 11.79 18.56 -1.20
C ILE A 288 10.75 18.38 -0.09
N GLY A 289 10.87 17.29 0.66
CA GLY A 289 9.96 16.88 1.74
C GLY A 289 8.79 16.02 1.24
N VAL A 290 7.98 15.52 2.19
CA VAL A 290 6.83 14.64 1.88
C VAL A 290 5.66 15.41 1.27
N ALA A 291 5.46 16.67 1.68
CA ALA A 291 4.45 17.59 1.13
C ALA A 291 5.11 18.88 0.59
N PRO A 292 5.79 18.83 -0.58
CA PRO A 292 6.48 19.99 -1.13
C PRO A 292 5.51 21.11 -1.53
N ARG A 293 5.96 22.36 -1.33
CA ARG A 293 5.23 23.58 -1.78
C ARG A 293 5.80 24.20 -3.05
N SER A 294 6.91 23.66 -3.54
CA SER A 294 7.59 24.09 -4.74
C SER A 294 8.05 22.86 -5.49
N TRP A 295 7.88 22.90 -6.80
CA TRP A 295 8.16 21.81 -7.71
C TRP A 295 9.18 22.24 -8.74
N GLU A 296 10.18 21.40 -8.96
CA GLU A 296 11.18 21.54 -10.01
C GLU A 296 10.90 20.54 -11.13
N GLU A 297 11.08 20.99 -12.37
CA GLU A 297 10.75 20.20 -13.56
C GLU A 297 11.89 19.23 -13.90
N ILE A 298 11.54 17.95 -14.04
CA ILE A 298 12.44 16.90 -14.55
C ILE A 298 12.19 16.74 -16.05
N PHE A 299 10.92 16.64 -16.43
CA PHE A 299 10.52 16.30 -17.80
C PHE A 299 9.13 16.84 -18.13
N VAL A 300 8.92 17.18 -19.40
CA VAL A 300 7.60 17.47 -19.99
C VAL A 300 7.51 16.75 -21.32
N SER A 301 6.43 16.01 -21.50
CA SER A 301 6.18 15.25 -22.71
C SER A 301 5.67 16.13 -23.85
N GLU A 302 5.79 15.63 -25.08
CA GLU A 302 4.96 16.09 -26.19
C GLU A 302 3.51 15.56 -26.03
N GLY A 303 2.62 15.87 -26.98
CA GLY A 303 1.27 15.32 -26.97
C GLY A 303 1.24 13.85 -27.41
N HIS A 304 0.57 12.99 -26.64
CA HIS A 304 0.45 11.55 -26.87
C HIS A 304 -1.00 11.19 -27.23
N PRO A 305 -1.24 10.40 -28.31
CA PRO A 305 -2.57 9.91 -28.67
C PRO A 305 -2.91 8.52 -28.10
N ALA A 306 -1.99 7.92 -27.33
CA ALA A 306 -2.09 6.57 -26.80
C ALA A 306 -1.33 6.47 -25.46
N PRO A 307 -1.60 5.45 -24.62
CA PRO A 307 -0.91 5.25 -23.36
C PRO A 307 0.62 5.24 -23.48
N VAL A 308 1.30 5.78 -22.48
CA VAL A 308 2.75 5.72 -22.29
C VAL A 308 3.02 4.79 -21.12
N GLU A 309 3.82 3.75 -21.34
CA GLU A 309 4.15 2.71 -20.36
C GLU A 309 5.67 2.51 -20.34
N GLY A 310 6.23 2.27 -19.15
CA GLY A 310 7.68 2.10 -18.95
C GLY A 310 8.32 3.39 -18.45
N VAL A 311 9.48 3.76 -19.01
CA VAL A 311 10.24 4.93 -18.52
C VAL A 311 9.52 6.24 -18.87
N LEU A 312 8.90 6.87 -17.87
CA LEU A 312 8.22 8.16 -17.97
C LEU A 312 9.22 9.32 -18.02
N ALA A 313 10.31 9.23 -17.25
CA ALA A 313 11.40 10.20 -17.23
C ALA A 313 12.72 9.56 -16.76
N ARG A 314 13.85 10.18 -17.11
CA ARG A 314 15.16 9.92 -16.47
C ARG A 314 15.53 11.12 -15.63
N TRP A 315 15.78 10.91 -14.34
CA TRP A 315 16.04 11.96 -13.37
C TRP A 315 17.47 11.86 -12.84
N ARG A 316 18.24 12.92 -13.03
CA ARG A 316 19.59 13.06 -12.45
C ARG A 316 19.49 13.50 -10.98
N ILE A 317 19.35 12.55 -10.08
CA ILE A 317 19.22 12.80 -8.64
C ILE A 317 20.49 13.42 -8.03
N ALA A 318 21.66 13.23 -8.65
CA ALA A 318 22.91 13.86 -8.23
C ALA A 318 22.89 15.41 -8.33
N ASP A 319 21.97 15.96 -9.12
CA ASP A 319 21.84 17.42 -9.30
C ASP A 319 20.93 18.05 -8.23
N VAL A 320 20.28 17.24 -7.39
CA VAL A 320 19.34 17.70 -6.35
C VAL A 320 20.08 18.22 -5.13
N ALA A 321 19.92 19.51 -4.82
CA ALA A 321 20.52 20.13 -3.65
C ALA A 321 19.63 19.93 -2.40
N LEU A 322 19.90 18.90 -1.60
CA LEU A 322 19.20 18.67 -0.33
C LEU A 322 19.82 19.44 0.84
N PRO A 323 19.05 20.28 1.56
CA PRO A 323 19.53 20.93 2.77
C PRO A 323 19.98 19.91 3.83
N GLY A 324 21.23 20.02 4.27
CA GLY A 324 21.78 19.15 5.31
C GLY A 324 22.14 17.75 4.85
N PHE A 325 22.28 17.50 3.54
CA PHE A 325 22.69 16.20 2.98
C PHE A 325 23.97 15.64 3.63
N ASP A 326 24.94 16.51 3.94
CA ASP A 326 26.21 16.13 4.59
C ASP A 326 26.12 16.05 6.13
N ALA A 327 24.92 16.19 6.71
CA ALA A 327 24.70 16.20 8.15
C ALA A 327 23.84 15.01 8.60
N PRO A 328 23.92 14.58 9.87
CA PRO A 328 23.04 13.52 10.37
C PRO A 328 21.55 13.87 10.22
N PRO A 329 20.68 12.88 9.92
CA PRO A 329 19.25 13.12 9.69
C PRO A 329 18.59 13.78 10.90
N GLN A 330 17.82 14.85 10.65
CA GLN A 330 17.14 15.65 11.68
C GLN A 330 15.63 15.32 11.79
N GLY A 331 15.27 14.04 11.69
CA GLY A 331 13.90 13.56 11.79
C GLY A 331 13.57 12.48 10.75
N PRO A 332 12.36 11.89 10.83
CA PRO A 332 11.94 10.76 9.99
C PRO A 332 11.81 11.12 8.51
N HIS A 333 11.65 12.40 8.17
CA HIS A 333 11.54 12.90 6.80
C HIS A 333 12.79 13.66 6.33
N ALA A 334 13.91 13.52 7.07
CA ALA A 334 15.19 14.01 6.59
C ALA A 334 15.48 13.37 5.22
N PHE A 335 15.87 14.20 4.26
CA PHE A 335 16.19 13.78 2.89
C PHE A 335 15.03 13.26 2.03
N ALA A 336 13.79 13.37 2.53
CA ALA A 336 12.63 13.03 1.73
C ALA A 336 12.52 13.96 0.50
N VAL A 337 12.19 13.37 -0.63
CA VAL A 337 11.78 14.04 -1.86
C VAL A 337 10.49 13.39 -2.33
N THR A 338 9.57 14.19 -2.86
CA THR A 338 8.38 13.67 -3.50
C THR A 338 8.50 13.90 -5.00
N LEU A 339 8.35 12.83 -5.78
CA LEU A 339 8.13 12.88 -7.21
C LEU A 339 6.63 13.00 -7.48
N ARG A 340 6.27 13.77 -8.51
CA ARG A 340 4.91 13.89 -9.00
C ARG A 340 4.85 13.79 -10.50
N VAL A 341 3.90 13.02 -11.00
CA VAL A 341 3.52 12.96 -12.40
C VAL A 341 2.14 13.60 -12.54
N GLU A 342 2.00 14.60 -13.40
CA GLU A 342 0.72 15.23 -13.71
C GLU A 342 0.44 15.07 -15.21
N ALA A 343 -0.73 14.57 -15.56
CA ALA A 343 -1.20 14.44 -16.94
C ALA A 343 -2.38 15.39 -17.19
N GLU A 344 -2.36 16.09 -18.32
CA GLU A 344 -3.45 16.97 -18.77
C GLU A 344 -3.93 16.49 -20.13
N ASP A 345 -5.23 16.20 -20.24
CA ASP A 345 -5.87 15.77 -21.47
C ASP A 345 -6.34 16.94 -22.34
N ASP A 346 -6.79 16.67 -23.56
CA ASP A 346 -7.30 17.69 -24.48
C ASP A 346 -8.72 18.20 -24.18
N LEU A 347 -9.32 17.73 -23.09
CA LEU A 347 -10.57 18.21 -22.52
C LEU A 347 -10.35 19.15 -21.32
N GLY A 348 -9.10 19.25 -20.85
CA GLY A 348 -8.67 20.08 -19.72
C GLY A 348 -8.79 19.37 -18.36
N ASN A 349 -8.97 18.05 -18.34
CA ASN A 349 -8.92 17.27 -17.11
C ASN A 349 -7.46 16.99 -16.73
N VAL A 350 -7.21 16.89 -15.42
CA VAL A 350 -5.88 16.64 -14.88
C VAL A 350 -5.91 15.41 -13.98
N GLY A 351 -5.02 14.47 -14.27
CA GLY A 351 -4.70 13.32 -13.43
C GLY A 351 -3.34 13.52 -12.77
N GLU A 352 -3.15 12.92 -11.59
CA GLU A 352 -1.94 13.05 -10.80
C GLU A 352 -1.65 11.74 -10.06
N ASP A 353 -0.37 11.39 -10.01
CA ASP A 353 0.15 10.48 -8.99
C ASP A 353 1.46 11.00 -8.41
N ARG A 354 1.76 10.58 -7.19
CA ARG A 354 2.91 11.08 -6.43
C ARG A 354 3.47 10.02 -5.50
N MET A 355 4.80 9.97 -5.43
CA MET A 355 5.54 9.05 -4.57
C MET A 355 6.62 9.77 -3.78
N THR A 356 6.83 9.34 -2.53
CA THR A 356 7.92 9.85 -1.67
C THR A 356 9.08 8.87 -1.63
N TRP A 357 10.28 9.36 -1.91
CA TRP A 357 11.55 8.65 -1.79
C TRP A 357 12.51 9.40 -0.88
N PHE A 358 13.66 8.81 -0.58
CA PHE A 358 14.74 9.44 0.17
C PHE A 358 16.00 9.52 -0.69
N LEU A 359 16.68 10.67 -0.70
CA LEU A 359 18.00 10.76 -1.35
C LEU A 359 19.08 10.89 -0.28
N HIS A 360 19.84 9.83 -0.03
CA HIS A 360 20.84 9.82 1.04
C HIS A 360 22.03 8.94 0.68
N HIS A 361 23.24 9.46 0.95
CA HIS A 361 24.47 8.69 0.90
C HIS A 361 24.92 8.35 2.32
N ASP A 362 25.07 7.07 2.61
CA ASP A 362 25.66 6.57 3.85
C ASP A 362 27.07 6.03 3.57
N ALA A 363 28.09 6.78 3.99
CA ALA A 363 29.49 6.43 3.75
C ALA A 363 29.97 5.24 4.60
N ASP A 364 29.25 4.89 5.65
CA ASP A 364 29.56 3.77 6.55
C ASP A 364 28.77 2.50 6.19
N LEU A 365 27.95 2.57 5.13
CA LEU A 365 27.16 1.45 4.62
C LEU A 365 28.07 0.30 4.18
N HIS A 366 27.76 -0.91 4.67
CA HIS A 366 28.56 -2.08 4.35
C HIS A 366 28.42 -2.44 2.87
N PRO A 367 29.51 -2.83 2.16
CA PRO A 367 29.43 -3.28 0.78
C PRO A 367 28.34 -4.34 0.59
N GLY A 368 27.53 -4.17 -0.46
CA GLY A 368 26.40 -5.05 -0.79
C GLY A 368 25.08 -4.70 -0.12
N PHE A 369 25.05 -3.70 0.75
CA PHE A 369 23.83 -3.19 1.41
C PHE A 369 23.50 -1.75 0.97
N PRO A 370 22.23 -1.30 1.12
CA PRO A 370 21.06 -2.13 1.43
C PRO A 370 20.75 -3.10 0.27
N ARG A 371 20.17 -4.25 0.61
CA ARG A 371 19.76 -5.27 -0.37
C ARG A 371 18.25 -5.42 -0.34
N SER A 372 17.60 -5.24 -1.48
CA SER A 372 16.19 -5.62 -1.63
C SER A 372 16.07 -7.15 -1.62
N ILE A 373 15.22 -7.65 -0.73
CA ILE A 373 14.87 -9.08 -0.64
C ILE A 373 13.53 -9.38 -1.33
N GLY A 374 12.81 -8.34 -1.77
CA GLY A 374 11.53 -8.44 -2.47
C GLY A 374 10.41 -9.09 -1.64
N THR A 375 10.50 -9.01 -0.32
CA THR A 375 9.58 -9.53 0.70
C THR A 375 9.90 -8.83 2.03
N SER A 376 9.29 -9.21 3.15
CA SER A 376 9.72 -8.75 4.49
C SER A 376 10.51 -9.81 5.25
N GLY A 377 11.52 -9.34 6.01
CA GLY A 377 12.25 -10.13 7.00
C GLY A 377 11.91 -9.61 8.39
N ASP A 378 10.84 -10.16 8.99
CA ASP A 378 10.30 -9.71 10.27
C ASP A 378 11.06 -10.30 11.48
N ALA A 379 11.74 -11.43 11.25
CA ALA A 379 12.59 -12.08 12.22
C ALA A 379 13.87 -11.27 12.50
N SER A 380 14.33 -11.26 13.76
CA SER A 380 15.67 -10.73 14.04
C SER A 380 16.72 -11.64 13.39
N PRO A 381 17.68 -11.09 12.62
CA PRO A 381 18.70 -11.89 11.96
C PRO A 381 19.60 -12.60 12.99
N SER A 382 20.01 -13.82 12.67
CA SER A 382 20.98 -14.58 13.45
C SER A 382 22.35 -14.51 12.77
N LEU A 383 23.41 -14.41 13.56
CA LEU A 383 24.79 -14.38 13.05
C LEU A 383 25.51 -15.67 13.44
N ALA A 384 26.02 -16.39 12.45
CA ALA A 384 26.75 -17.65 12.63
C ALA A 384 27.70 -17.89 11.46
N ASP A 385 28.84 -18.50 11.72
CA ASP A 385 29.80 -18.95 10.70
C ASP A 385 29.31 -20.29 10.13
N LEU A 386 28.53 -20.25 9.04
CA LEU A 386 27.86 -21.43 8.48
C LEU A 386 28.79 -22.23 7.55
N ASP A 387 29.74 -21.58 6.88
CA ASP A 387 30.67 -22.27 5.96
C ASP A 387 32.03 -22.62 6.59
N GLY A 388 32.25 -22.23 7.84
CA GLY A 388 33.43 -22.57 8.64
C GLY A 388 34.67 -21.75 8.28
N ASP A 389 34.51 -20.60 7.62
CA ASP A 389 35.62 -19.74 7.21
C ASP A 389 36.14 -18.81 8.34
N GLY A 390 35.45 -18.78 9.48
CA GLY A 390 35.76 -17.97 10.64
C GLY A 390 35.14 -16.56 10.64
N ILE A 391 34.28 -16.26 9.66
CA ILE A 391 33.53 -15.00 9.51
C ILE A 391 32.05 -15.30 9.75
N LEU A 392 31.33 -14.38 10.40
CA LEU A 392 29.90 -14.59 10.66
C LEU A 392 29.07 -14.26 9.41
N ASP A 393 28.19 -15.18 9.04
CA ASP A 393 27.13 -15.00 8.05
C ASP A 393 25.84 -14.50 8.70
N ILE A 394 24.94 -13.99 7.86
CA ILE A 394 23.63 -13.47 8.23
C ILE A 394 22.56 -14.48 7.83
N VAL A 395 21.85 -15.03 8.81
CA VAL A 395 20.66 -15.87 8.60
C VAL A 395 19.41 -15.04 8.83
N LEU A 396 18.58 -14.89 7.79
CA LEU A 396 17.37 -14.09 7.81
C LEU A 396 16.17 -14.87 7.26
N PRO A 397 15.29 -15.36 8.15
CA PRO A 397 13.97 -15.86 7.76
C PRO A 397 13.05 -14.75 7.24
N THR A 398 12.13 -15.09 6.34
CA THR A 398 11.21 -14.14 5.71
C THR A 398 9.74 -14.53 5.88
N SER A 399 8.84 -13.56 5.68
CA SER A 399 7.38 -13.75 5.69
C SER A 399 6.87 -14.58 4.51
N ASP A 400 7.68 -14.80 3.46
CA ASP A 400 7.36 -15.74 2.37
C ASP A 400 7.76 -17.19 2.66
N GLY A 401 8.32 -17.45 3.84
CA GLY A 401 8.80 -18.78 4.23
C GLY A 401 10.14 -19.17 3.61
N SER A 402 10.84 -18.24 2.97
CA SER A 402 12.26 -18.44 2.60
C SER A 402 13.17 -18.12 3.79
N VAL A 403 14.34 -18.74 3.82
CA VAL A 403 15.42 -18.36 4.74
C VAL A 403 16.64 -18.02 3.90
N LEU A 404 17.14 -16.81 4.05
CA LEU A 404 18.36 -16.35 3.42
C LEU A 404 19.54 -16.66 4.34
N ALA A 405 20.64 -17.15 3.78
CA ALA A 405 21.95 -17.12 4.44
C ALA A 405 22.93 -16.37 3.54
N LEU A 406 23.47 -15.28 4.06
CA LEU A 406 24.29 -14.32 3.31
C LEU A 406 25.63 -14.09 4.01
N HIS A 407 26.69 -13.99 3.23
CA HIS A 407 27.95 -13.45 3.72
C HIS A 407 27.80 -11.98 4.14
N GLY A 408 28.78 -11.47 4.88
CA GLY A 408 28.82 -10.07 5.31
C GLY A 408 28.82 -9.05 4.15
N ASP A 409 29.20 -9.43 2.93
CA ASP A 409 29.12 -8.60 1.73
C ASP A 409 27.76 -8.70 1.00
N GLY A 410 26.80 -9.39 1.62
CA GLY A 410 25.46 -9.60 1.11
C GLY A 410 25.35 -10.69 0.05
N THR A 411 26.43 -11.37 -0.38
CA THR A 411 26.33 -12.49 -1.32
C THR A 411 25.75 -13.75 -0.66
N SER A 412 25.06 -14.61 -1.43
CA SER A 412 24.39 -15.79 -0.87
C SER A 412 25.36 -16.95 -0.69
N LEU A 413 25.24 -17.65 0.44
CA LEU A 413 25.96 -18.90 0.69
C LEU A 413 25.52 -20.01 -0.30
N PRO A 414 26.40 -20.97 -0.64
CA PRO A 414 26.02 -22.14 -1.44
C PRO A 414 24.85 -22.90 -0.82
N GLY A 415 23.86 -23.29 -1.64
CA GLY A 415 22.66 -24.00 -1.18
C GLY A 415 21.53 -23.08 -0.70
N TRP A 416 21.83 -21.81 -0.42
CA TRP A 416 20.86 -20.82 0.04
C TRP A 416 20.38 -19.90 -1.11
N PRO A 417 19.14 -19.38 -1.06
CA PRO A 417 18.16 -19.55 0.02
C PRO A 417 17.44 -20.89 -0.01
N VAL A 418 17.03 -21.35 1.17
CA VAL A 418 16.11 -22.48 1.35
C VAL A 418 14.69 -21.96 1.57
N ALA A 419 13.70 -22.86 1.48
CA ALA A 419 12.30 -22.51 1.66
C ALA A 419 11.52 -23.58 2.40
N THR A 420 10.48 -23.14 3.11
CA THR A 420 9.46 -24.01 3.68
C THR A 420 8.56 -24.61 2.58
N LEU A 421 7.75 -25.59 2.95
CA LEU A 421 6.70 -26.08 2.05
C LEU A 421 5.69 -24.96 1.76
N PRO A 422 4.94 -25.06 0.64
CA PRO A 422 3.81 -24.18 0.39
C PRO A 422 2.87 -24.14 1.60
N LEU A 423 2.20 -23.00 1.76
CA LEU A 423 1.10 -22.84 2.71
C LEU A 423 0.17 -24.07 2.71
N PRO A 424 -0.32 -24.53 3.88
CA PRO A 424 -1.14 -25.75 3.98
C PRO A 424 -2.32 -25.83 2.99
N ASP A 425 -2.96 -24.71 2.69
CA ASP A 425 -4.10 -24.60 1.76
C ASP A 425 -3.72 -24.76 0.28
N PHE A 426 -2.42 -24.85 -0.02
CA PHE A 426 -1.86 -25.01 -1.36
C PHE A 426 -1.04 -26.29 -1.50
N ARG A 427 -1.07 -27.18 -0.51
CA ARG A 427 -0.36 -28.45 -0.57
C ARG A 427 -1.09 -29.47 -1.44
N PRO A 428 -0.38 -30.21 -2.31
CA PRO A 428 -1.02 -31.20 -3.18
C PRO A 428 -1.73 -32.33 -2.41
N GLU A 429 -1.28 -32.65 -1.20
CA GLU A 429 -1.92 -33.64 -0.33
C GLU A 429 -3.22 -33.15 0.32
N ASN A 430 -3.48 -31.84 0.35
CA ASN A 430 -4.75 -31.29 0.80
C ASN A 430 -5.77 -31.40 -0.35
N PRO A 431 -6.81 -32.26 -0.26
CA PRO A 431 -7.78 -32.43 -1.35
C PRO A 431 -8.69 -31.20 -1.53
N GLU A 432 -8.74 -30.29 -0.56
CA GLU A 432 -9.52 -29.05 -0.59
C GLU A 432 -8.65 -27.84 -0.98
N ASN A 433 -7.43 -28.08 -1.48
CA ASN A 433 -6.52 -26.99 -1.84
C ASN A 433 -7.10 -26.08 -2.94
N HIS A 434 -6.61 -24.84 -2.97
CA HIS A 434 -7.14 -23.81 -3.87
C HIS A 434 -6.33 -23.62 -5.16
N ARG A 435 -5.36 -24.49 -5.46
CA ARG A 435 -4.39 -24.28 -6.56
C ARG A 435 -5.00 -24.16 -7.95
N ASP A 436 -6.20 -24.69 -8.14
CA ASP A 436 -6.91 -24.66 -9.43
C ASP A 436 -7.73 -23.37 -9.64
N ALA A 437 -7.76 -22.45 -8.66
CA ALA A 437 -8.42 -21.16 -8.83
C ALA A 437 -7.75 -20.35 -9.95
N PRO A 438 -8.51 -19.52 -10.70
CA PRO A 438 -8.01 -18.77 -11.85
C PRO A 438 -6.68 -18.04 -11.63
N ALA A 439 -6.53 -17.30 -10.53
CA ALA A 439 -5.31 -16.55 -10.24
C ALA A 439 -4.05 -17.44 -10.14
N TYR A 440 -4.16 -18.58 -9.44
CA TYR A 440 -3.04 -19.49 -9.21
C TYR A 440 -2.72 -20.34 -10.43
N ARG A 441 -3.75 -20.84 -11.12
CA ARG A 441 -3.59 -21.65 -12.33
C ARG A 441 -2.97 -20.87 -13.49
N SER A 442 -3.26 -19.58 -13.59
CA SER A 442 -2.65 -18.70 -14.59
C SER A 442 -1.19 -18.33 -14.27
N GLY A 443 -0.76 -18.53 -13.01
CA GLY A 443 0.53 -18.07 -12.52
C GLY A 443 0.59 -16.57 -12.24
N ALA A 444 -0.55 -15.85 -12.28
CA ALA A 444 -0.60 -14.43 -11.98
C ALA A 444 -0.33 -14.14 -10.50
N VAL A 445 -0.70 -15.08 -9.62
CA VAL A 445 -0.40 -15.05 -8.19
C VAL A 445 0.23 -16.38 -7.81
N LEU A 446 1.38 -16.33 -7.13
CA LEU A 446 2.08 -17.51 -6.64
C LEU A 446 1.96 -17.57 -5.12
N PRO A 447 1.33 -18.63 -4.56
CA PRO A 447 1.26 -18.81 -3.12
C PRO A 447 2.66 -18.89 -2.48
N ALA A 448 2.82 -18.25 -1.33
CA ALA A 448 4.05 -18.29 -0.55
C ALA A 448 4.29 -19.64 0.14
N GLY A 449 5.49 -19.81 0.70
CA GLY A 449 5.76 -20.81 1.72
C GLY A 449 5.12 -20.43 3.06
N SER A 450 5.15 -21.34 4.02
CA SER A 450 4.74 -21.05 5.40
C SER A 450 5.62 -19.92 5.99
N PRO A 451 5.05 -18.76 6.37
CA PRO A 451 5.79 -17.60 6.89
C PRO A 451 6.61 -17.90 8.15
N ILE A 452 7.77 -17.26 8.29
CA ILE A 452 8.63 -17.36 9.47
C ILE A 452 8.81 -15.97 10.10
N GLU A 453 8.17 -15.76 11.25
CA GLU A 453 8.22 -14.50 12.01
C GLU A 453 9.28 -14.54 13.14
N GLY A 454 9.71 -15.75 13.52
CA GLY A 454 10.67 -15.96 14.60
C GLY A 454 12.11 -16.01 14.10
N SER A 455 13.05 -15.55 14.93
CA SER A 455 14.49 -15.73 14.66
C SER A 455 14.87 -17.19 14.50
N ALA A 456 15.78 -17.46 13.57
CA ALA A 456 16.35 -18.78 13.38
C ALA A 456 17.24 -19.15 14.58
N ALA A 457 17.15 -20.39 15.04
CA ALA A 457 18.15 -20.98 15.93
C ALA A 457 19.23 -21.65 15.08
N VAL A 458 20.50 -21.40 15.39
CA VAL A 458 21.63 -21.98 14.66
C VAL A 458 22.51 -22.77 15.62
N GLY A 459 22.84 -24.01 15.27
CA GLY A 459 23.68 -24.87 16.09
C GLY A 459 23.83 -26.28 15.52
N ASP A 460 24.93 -26.93 15.88
CA ASP A 460 25.20 -28.35 15.60
C ASP A 460 24.18 -29.23 16.35
N LEU A 461 23.16 -29.69 15.62
CA LEU A 461 22.00 -30.38 16.15
C LEU A 461 22.25 -31.89 16.25
N ASP A 462 23.03 -32.46 15.35
CA ASP A 462 23.27 -33.90 15.27
C ASP A 462 24.67 -34.36 15.71
N GLY A 463 25.58 -33.42 15.99
CA GLY A 463 26.91 -33.64 16.55
C GLY A 463 27.98 -33.95 15.50
N ASP A 464 27.76 -33.64 14.22
CA ASP A 464 28.74 -33.86 13.15
C ASP A 464 29.78 -32.73 13.02
N GLY A 465 29.52 -31.58 13.65
CA GLY A 465 30.39 -30.42 13.70
C GLY A 465 30.03 -29.32 12.69
N ASP A 466 29.08 -29.58 11.78
CA ASP A 466 28.47 -28.57 10.92
C ASP A 466 27.24 -27.96 11.63
N LEU A 467 26.75 -26.81 11.17
CA LEU A 467 25.66 -26.08 11.83
C LEU A 467 24.32 -26.29 11.14
N GLU A 468 23.27 -26.61 11.90
CA GLU A 468 21.90 -26.59 11.40
C GLU A 468 21.21 -25.26 11.67
N VAL A 469 20.35 -24.86 10.74
CA VAL A 469 19.45 -23.72 10.87
C VAL A 469 18.04 -24.24 11.13
N VAL A 470 17.47 -23.89 12.28
CA VAL A 470 16.14 -24.33 12.72
C VAL A 470 15.19 -23.13 12.79
N CYS A 471 14.05 -23.23 12.10
CA CYS A 471 13.00 -22.22 12.10
C CYS A 471 11.63 -22.80 12.44
N ALA A 472 10.79 -21.99 13.09
CA ALA A 472 9.38 -22.30 13.34
C ALA A 472 8.49 -21.35 12.55
N THR A 473 7.48 -21.89 11.88
CA THR A 473 6.56 -21.11 11.03
C THR A 473 5.34 -20.64 11.79
N PHE A 474 4.66 -19.64 11.24
CA PHE A 474 3.38 -19.12 11.75
C PHE A 474 2.28 -20.20 11.83
N TYR A 475 2.41 -21.27 11.05
CA TYR A 475 1.46 -22.39 10.98
C TYR A 475 1.82 -23.56 11.92
N GLY A 476 2.83 -23.39 12.78
CA GLY A 476 3.21 -24.37 13.80
C GLY A 476 4.13 -25.49 13.31
N GLU A 477 4.70 -25.35 12.11
CA GLU A 477 5.67 -26.29 11.56
C GLU A 477 7.09 -25.92 11.99
N VAL A 478 7.96 -26.92 12.12
CA VAL A 478 9.38 -26.73 12.44
C VAL A 478 10.22 -27.34 11.31
N TYR A 479 11.15 -26.55 10.79
CA TYR A 479 12.09 -26.94 9.74
C TYR A 479 13.52 -26.88 10.28
N ALA A 480 14.36 -27.77 9.79
CA ALA A 480 15.80 -27.77 10.03
C ALA A 480 16.51 -28.01 8.70
N TRP A 481 17.49 -27.18 8.39
CA TRP A 481 18.34 -27.27 7.19
C TRP A 481 19.80 -27.40 7.63
N HIS A 482 20.59 -28.18 6.90
CA HIS A 482 22.04 -28.24 7.11
C HIS A 482 22.69 -26.93 6.64
N HIS A 483 23.94 -26.71 7.03
CA HIS A 483 24.68 -25.49 6.70
C HIS A 483 24.78 -25.22 5.18
N ASP A 484 24.67 -26.27 4.35
CA ASP A 484 24.76 -26.26 2.89
C ASP A 484 23.40 -26.32 2.16
N GLY A 485 22.28 -26.14 2.87
CA GLY A 485 20.94 -25.95 2.31
C GLY A 485 20.01 -27.17 2.38
#